data_AF-A0A5B0R7A9-F1
#
_entry.id   AF-A0A5B0R7A9-F1
#
_cell.length_a   1.000
_cell.length_b   1.000
_cell.length_c   1.000
_cell.angle_alpha   90.00
_cell.angle_beta   90.00
_cell.angle_gamma   90.00
#
_symmetry.space_group_name_H-M   'P 1'
#
loop_
_entity.id
_entity.type
_entity.pdbx_description
1 polymer ?
#
loop_
_entity_poly.entity_id
_entity_poly.type
_entity_poly.pdbx_seq_one_letter_code
_entity_poly.pdbx_strand_id
1 'polypeptide(L)'
;MARDLFHSKLKNYEELQYLNTSLEKHSRTGDQDFWTSLAVQAKRGFFGNMDAFQGLVKAVAVRTEREAAGKALNGMQFDSYFDGFLTTMAAMSPAAAKYFRDSFAGRSLRSMRHQRQINGGQIEDGIVLTNLFGLQRSPSSCL
;
A
#
# COMPACT_ATOMS: atom_id res chain seq x y z
N MET A 1 12.58 32.26 27.01
CA MET A 1 13.84 32.01 26.27
C MET A 1 14.42 30.66 26.70
N ALA A 2 14.00 29.54 26.08
CA ALA A 2 14.41 28.19 26.48
C ALA A 2 15.15 27.41 25.38
N ARG A 3 15.42 28.05 24.23
CA ARG A 3 16.04 27.40 23.06
C ARG A 3 17.57 27.26 23.16
N ASP A 4 18.24 27.92 24.11
CA ASP A 4 19.72 27.98 24.12
C ASP A 4 20.42 26.95 25.00
N LEU A 5 19.75 26.36 26.01
CA LEU A 5 20.40 25.41 26.92
C LEU A 5 20.70 24.06 26.27
N PHE A 6 19.82 23.61 25.37
CA PHE A 6 20.01 22.36 24.63
C PHE A 6 21.13 22.49 23.59
N HIS A 7 21.13 23.57 22.79
CA HIS A 7 22.17 23.82 21.80
C HIS A 7 23.54 24.14 22.42
N SER A 8 23.58 24.85 23.55
CA SER A 8 24.84 25.12 24.27
C SER A 8 25.43 23.86 24.89
N LYS A 9 24.61 22.96 25.47
CA LYS A 9 25.11 21.66 25.94
C LYS A 9 25.56 20.77 24.79
N LEU A 10 24.83 20.74 23.67
CA LEU A 10 25.26 19.99 22.48
C LEU A 10 26.64 20.45 21.97
N LYS A 11 26.93 21.76 21.99
CA LYS A 11 28.24 22.27 21.58
C LYS A 11 29.43 21.73 22.39
N ASN A 12 29.21 21.35 23.64
CA ASN A 12 30.27 20.94 24.56
C ASN A 12 30.57 19.44 24.52
N TYR A 13 29.71 18.64 23.88
CA TYR A 13 29.86 17.18 23.83
C TYR A 13 29.81 16.69 22.39
N GLU A 14 30.97 16.40 21.81
CA GLU A 14 31.11 15.92 20.42
C GLU A 14 30.30 14.65 20.15
N GLU A 15 30.23 13.74 21.12
CA GLU A 15 29.43 12.51 21.03
C GLU A 15 27.94 12.82 20.83
N LEU A 16 27.40 13.82 21.52
CA LEU A 16 26.00 14.23 21.39
C LEU A 16 25.75 14.96 20.06
N GLN A 17 26.73 15.68 19.54
CA GLN A 17 26.64 16.27 18.19
C GLN A 17 26.62 15.19 17.12
N TYR A 18 27.52 14.22 17.20
CA TYR A 18 27.56 13.10 16.28
C TYR A 18 26.23 12.33 16.29
N LEU A 19 25.70 12.04 17.49
CA LEU A 19 24.46 11.32 17.66
C LEU A 19 23.27 12.11 17.10
N ASN A 20 23.16 13.42 17.39
CA ASN A 20 22.11 14.28 16.85
C ASN A 20 22.19 14.43 15.32
N THR A 21 23.40 14.56 14.77
CA THR A 21 23.62 14.67 13.32
C THR A 21 23.30 13.34 12.64
N SER A 22 23.64 12.21 13.26
CA SER A 22 23.27 10.88 12.80
C SER A 22 21.75 10.66 12.86
N LEU A 23 21.10 11.11 13.93
CA LEU A 23 19.64 11.00 14.10
C LEU A 23 18.88 11.87 13.11
N GLU A 24 19.31 13.12 12.88
CA GLU A 24 18.76 14.00 11.83
C GLU A 24 19.05 13.48 10.42
N LYS A 25 20.23 12.86 10.22
CA LYS A 25 20.55 12.19 8.96
C LYS A 25 19.60 11.00 8.79
N HIS A 26 19.44 10.12 9.76
CA HIS A 26 18.50 9.00 9.66
C HIS A 26 17.04 9.44 9.51
N SER A 27 16.62 10.56 10.12
CA SER A 27 15.26 11.08 10.01
C SER A 27 14.94 11.72 8.66
N ARG A 28 15.94 12.32 7.98
CA ARG A 28 15.75 12.94 6.65
C ARG A 28 16.20 12.06 5.48
N THR A 29 17.15 11.17 5.72
CA THR A 29 17.76 10.29 4.71
C THR A 29 16.95 9.00 4.55
N GLY A 30 16.26 8.55 5.61
CA GLY A 30 15.50 7.29 5.62
C GLY A 30 14.44 7.20 4.53
N ASP A 31 13.72 8.29 4.23
CA ASP A 31 12.64 8.26 3.25
C ASP A 31 13.15 8.48 1.83
N GLN A 32 14.04 9.44 1.60
CA GLN A 32 14.49 9.78 0.24
C GLN A 32 15.41 8.72 -0.37
N ASP A 33 16.32 8.15 0.43
CA ASP A 33 17.18 7.04 -0.01
C ASP A 33 16.37 5.75 -0.20
N PHE A 34 15.31 5.56 0.60
CA PHE A 34 14.36 4.47 0.41
C PHE A 34 13.60 4.60 -0.91
N TRP A 35 12.98 5.76 -1.17
CA TRP A 35 12.21 5.97 -2.41
C TRP A 35 13.07 5.89 -3.66
N THR A 36 14.31 6.39 -3.60
CA THR A 36 15.26 6.26 -4.72
C THR A 36 15.68 4.81 -4.93
N SER A 37 15.97 4.06 -3.87
CA SER A 37 16.27 2.62 -3.96
C SER A 37 15.09 1.81 -4.49
N LEU A 38 13.88 2.09 -4.00
CA LEU A 38 12.64 1.47 -4.46
C LEU A 38 12.39 1.76 -5.94
N ALA A 39 12.60 2.99 -6.39
CA ALA A 39 12.47 3.35 -7.80
C ALA A 39 13.50 2.62 -8.69
N VAL A 40 14.75 2.47 -8.22
CA VAL A 40 15.79 1.71 -8.94
C VAL A 40 15.41 0.24 -9.04
N GLN A 41 14.95 -0.38 -7.95
CA GLN A 41 14.51 -1.77 -7.94
C GLN A 41 13.28 -1.99 -8.81
N ALA A 42 12.32 -1.07 -8.78
CA ALA A 42 11.14 -1.10 -9.63
C ALA A 42 11.51 -1.02 -11.12
N LYS A 43 12.43 -0.12 -11.50
CA LYS A 43 12.95 -0.01 -12.88
C LYS A 43 13.67 -1.27 -13.36
N ARG A 44 14.32 -2.00 -12.43
CA ARG A 44 14.96 -3.29 -12.71
C ARG A 44 13.97 -4.45 -12.82
N GLY A 45 12.68 -4.22 -12.61
CA GLY A 45 11.64 -5.23 -12.75
C GLY A 45 11.51 -6.20 -11.57
N PHE A 46 12.11 -5.90 -10.41
CA PHE A 46 12.08 -6.81 -9.25
C PHE A 46 10.66 -7.12 -8.75
N PHE A 47 9.72 -6.20 -8.92
CA PHE A 47 8.31 -6.40 -8.54
C PHE A 47 7.47 -7.04 -9.65
N GLY A 48 8.08 -7.49 -10.75
CA GLY A 48 7.40 -8.04 -11.92
C GLY A 48 6.45 -9.20 -11.61
N ASN A 49 6.78 -10.00 -10.59
CA ASN A 49 6.01 -11.18 -10.18
C ASN A 49 5.09 -10.90 -8.96
N MET A 50 4.92 -9.64 -8.56
CA MET A 50 4.13 -9.25 -7.39
C MET A 50 2.90 -8.43 -7.80
N ASP A 51 1.99 -9.04 -8.58
CA ASP A 51 0.87 -8.34 -9.23
C ASP A 51 -0.01 -7.56 -8.25
N ALA A 52 -0.33 -8.16 -7.09
CA ALA A 52 -1.12 -7.48 -6.05
C ALA A 52 -0.41 -6.24 -5.47
N PHE A 53 0.92 -6.29 -5.33
CA PHE A 53 1.72 -5.15 -4.88
C PHE A 53 1.79 -4.06 -5.95
N GLN A 54 1.98 -4.43 -7.22
CA GLN A 54 1.93 -3.46 -8.31
C GLN A 54 0.57 -2.77 -8.39
N GLY A 55 -0.51 -3.54 -8.26
CA GLY A 55 -1.87 -3.01 -8.24
C GLY A 55 -2.13 -2.09 -7.04
N LEU A 56 -1.56 -2.38 -5.86
CA LEU A 56 -1.58 -1.48 -4.70
C LEU A 56 -0.87 -0.16 -5.00
N VAL A 57 0.36 -0.21 -5.52
CA VAL A 57 1.14 1.01 -5.82
C VAL A 57 0.42 1.87 -6.86
N LYS A 58 -0.15 1.26 -7.91
CA LYS A 58 -1.00 1.95 -8.90
C LYS A 58 -2.22 2.60 -8.23
N ALA A 59 -2.91 1.88 -7.35
CA ALA A 59 -4.09 2.38 -6.65
C ALA A 59 -3.78 3.59 -5.75
N VAL A 60 -2.67 3.53 -5.00
CA VAL A 60 -2.20 4.63 -4.16
C VAL A 60 -1.80 5.84 -5.03
N ALA A 61 -1.07 5.62 -6.12
CA ALA A 61 -0.71 6.69 -7.05
C ALA A 61 -1.95 7.40 -7.62
N VAL A 62 -2.92 6.66 -8.15
CA VAL A 62 -4.17 7.22 -8.70
C VAL A 62 -4.98 7.96 -7.62
N ARG A 63 -4.99 7.47 -6.38
CA ARG A 63 -5.62 8.17 -5.25
C ARG A 63 -4.96 9.53 -5.02
N THR A 64 -3.64 9.56 -4.92
CA THR A 64 -2.89 10.81 -4.69
C THR A 64 -3.08 11.81 -5.81
N GLU A 65 -3.09 11.38 -7.08
CA GLU A 65 -3.35 12.24 -8.24
C GLU A 65 -4.77 12.85 -8.21
N ARG A 66 -5.77 12.06 -7.86
CA ARG A 66 -7.16 12.56 -7.76
C ARG A 66 -7.34 13.53 -6.62
N GLU A 67 -6.75 13.25 -5.46
CA GLU A 67 -6.76 14.16 -4.30
C GLU A 67 -6.07 15.48 -4.64
N ALA A 68 -4.89 15.44 -5.28
CA ALA A 68 -4.19 16.63 -5.75
C ALA A 68 -5.01 17.44 -6.79
N ALA A 69 -5.80 16.75 -7.62
CA ALA A 69 -6.70 17.37 -8.59
C ALA A 69 -8.06 17.81 -8.01
N GLY A 70 -8.31 17.63 -6.71
CA GLY A 70 -9.60 17.92 -6.06
C GLY A 70 -10.76 17.05 -6.56
N LYS A 71 -10.47 15.91 -7.19
CA LYS A 71 -11.48 15.00 -7.77
C LYS A 71 -11.99 14.02 -6.71
N ALA A 72 -13.25 13.65 -6.82
CA ALA A 72 -13.82 12.60 -5.99
C ALA A 72 -13.12 11.25 -6.24
N LEU A 73 -12.97 10.47 -5.16
CA LEU A 73 -12.41 9.11 -5.21
C LEU A 73 -13.41 8.07 -5.75
N ASN A 74 -14.64 8.50 -6.07
CA ASN A 74 -15.68 7.64 -6.60
C ASN A 74 -15.33 7.15 -8.01
N GLY A 75 -15.65 5.89 -8.31
CA GLY A 75 -15.40 5.31 -9.64
C GLY A 75 -13.92 5.14 -9.99
N MET A 76 -13.03 5.01 -9.00
CA MET A 76 -11.66 4.58 -9.26
C MET A 76 -11.66 3.12 -9.74
N GLN A 77 -10.99 2.86 -10.86
CA GLN A 77 -10.75 1.50 -11.34
C GLN A 77 -9.50 0.96 -10.66
N PHE A 78 -9.58 -0.29 -10.20
CA PHE A 78 -8.48 -0.99 -9.55
C PHE A 78 -7.99 -2.12 -10.46
N ASP A 79 -6.70 -2.39 -10.38
CA ASP A 79 -6.07 -3.54 -11.05
C ASP A 79 -6.74 -4.85 -10.58
N SER A 80 -6.98 -5.79 -11.50
CA SER A 80 -7.74 -7.02 -11.22
C SER A 80 -7.09 -7.89 -10.15
N TYR A 81 -5.76 -7.96 -10.10
CA TYR A 81 -5.05 -8.77 -9.11
C TYR A 81 -5.17 -8.17 -7.72
N PHE A 82 -5.06 -6.85 -7.62
CA PHE A 82 -5.26 -6.13 -6.37
C PHE A 82 -6.73 -6.17 -5.90
N ASP A 83 -7.68 -6.09 -6.83
CA ASP A 83 -9.10 -6.22 -6.53
C ASP A 83 -9.44 -7.64 -6.02
N GLY A 84 -8.84 -8.68 -6.61
CA GLY A 84 -8.95 -10.06 -6.13
C GLY A 84 -8.41 -10.22 -4.72
N PHE A 85 -7.22 -9.67 -4.44
CA PHE A 85 -6.62 -9.66 -3.10
C PHE A 85 -7.53 -8.97 -2.06
N LEU A 86 -8.01 -7.76 -2.35
CA LEU A 86 -8.94 -7.04 -1.47
C LEU A 86 -10.25 -7.80 -1.27
N THR A 87 -10.73 -8.46 -2.31
CA THR A 87 -11.95 -9.26 -2.28
C THR A 87 -11.79 -10.45 -1.35
N THR A 88 -10.68 -11.19 -1.43
CA THR A 88 -10.38 -12.29 -0.52
C THR A 88 -10.22 -11.78 0.92
N MET A 89 -9.48 -10.69 1.12
CA MET A 89 -9.33 -10.06 2.44
C MET A 89 -10.67 -9.67 3.05
N ALA A 90 -11.58 -9.10 2.25
CA ALA A 90 -12.90 -8.70 2.71
C ALA A 90 -13.81 -9.88 3.05
N ALA A 91 -13.61 -11.05 2.43
CA ALA A 91 -14.32 -12.28 2.81
C ALA A 91 -13.79 -12.90 4.10
N MET A 92 -12.47 -12.84 4.32
CA MET A 92 -11.85 -13.31 5.57
C MET A 92 -12.18 -12.39 6.76
N SER A 93 -12.06 -11.08 6.55
CA SER A 93 -12.34 -10.06 7.56
C SER A 93 -12.76 -8.75 6.91
N PRO A 94 -14.06 -8.42 6.93
CA PRO A 94 -14.55 -7.13 6.45
C PRO A 94 -13.94 -5.95 7.21
N ALA A 95 -13.62 -6.14 8.49
CA ALA A 95 -12.99 -5.12 9.34
C ALA A 95 -11.55 -4.84 8.90
N ALA A 96 -10.77 -5.88 8.60
CA ALA A 96 -9.40 -5.73 8.09
C ALA A 96 -9.40 -5.05 6.71
N ALA A 97 -10.31 -5.44 5.82
CA ALA A 97 -10.44 -4.80 4.51
C ALA A 97 -10.83 -3.31 4.61
N LYS A 98 -11.70 -2.96 5.57
CA LYS A 98 -12.05 -1.56 5.85
C LYS A 98 -10.81 -0.77 6.32
N TYR A 99 -10.07 -1.30 7.30
CA TYR A 99 -8.86 -0.66 7.80
C TYR A 99 -7.81 -0.47 6.69
N PHE A 100 -7.55 -1.52 5.91
CA PHE A 100 -6.60 -1.47 4.80
C PHE A 100 -6.95 -0.37 3.78
N ARG A 101 -8.23 -0.29 3.38
CA ARG A 101 -8.69 0.73 2.46
C ARG A 101 -8.52 2.14 3.02
N ASP A 102 -8.84 2.33 4.30
CA ASP A 102 -8.78 3.65 4.93
C ASP A 102 -7.32 4.14 5.03
N SER A 103 -6.36 3.22 5.27
CA SER A 103 -4.92 3.52 5.32
C SER A 103 -4.24 3.67 3.95
N PHE A 104 -4.63 2.90 2.95
CA PHE A 104 -3.97 2.87 1.64
C PHE A 104 -4.88 3.38 0.51
N ALA A 105 -5.49 2.48 -0.24
CA ALA A 105 -6.49 2.73 -1.26
C ALA A 105 -7.22 1.41 -1.54
N GLY A 106 -8.48 1.46 -1.95
CA GLY A 106 -9.22 0.24 -2.28
C GLY A 106 -10.71 0.47 -2.52
N ARG A 107 -11.37 -0.56 -3.06
CA ARG A 107 -12.83 -0.53 -3.24
C ARG A 107 -13.55 -0.54 -1.90
N SER A 108 -14.74 0.07 -1.88
CA SER A 108 -15.65 -0.07 -0.74
C SER A 108 -16.20 -1.50 -0.65
N LEU A 109 -16.52 -1.95 0.57
CA LEU A 109 -17.18 -3.25 0.79
C LEU A 109 -18.45 -3.40 -0.07
N ARG A 110 -19.23 -2.32 -0.22
CA ARG A 110 -20.42 -2.29 -1.09
C ARG A 110 -20.06 -2.53 -2.55
N SER A 111 -19.04 -1.85 -3.06
CA SER A 111 -18.59 -2.02 -4.45
C SER A 111 -18.03 -3.42 -4.69
N MET A 112 -17.28 -4.00 -3.74
CA MET A 112 -16.78 -5.38 -3.85
C MET A 112 -17.93 -6.37 -3.92
N ARG A 113 -18.95 -6.25 -3.05
CA ARG A 113 -20.16 -7.10 -3.10
C ARG A 113 -20.89 -7.00 -4.44
N HIS A 114 -21.03 -5.79 -4.98
CA HIS A 114 -21.66 -5.58 -6.28
C HIS A 114 -20.85 -6.21 -7.41
N GLN A 115 -19.52 -6.07 -7.40
CA GLN A 115 -18.65 -6.70 -8.40
C GLN A 115 -18.72 -8.23 -8.32
N ARG A 116 -18.83 -8.81 -7.12
CA ARG A 116 -19.05 -10.26 -6.94
C ARG A 116 -20.34 -10.74 -7.57
N GLN A 117 -21.44 -9.99 -7.39
CA GLN A 117 -22.74 -10.33 -7.98
C GLN A 117 -22.66 -10.33 -9.52
N ILE A 118 -21.96 -9.35 -10.11
CA ILE A 118 -21.76 -9.28 -11.56
C ILE A 118 -20.87 -10.42 -12.06
N ASN A 119 -19.78 -10.70 -11.35
CA ASN A 119 -18.75 -11.65 -11.79
C ASN A 119 -19.07 -13.13 -11.44
N GLY A 120 -20.18 -13.41 -10.74
CA GLY A 120 -20.61 -14.77 -10.39
C GLY A 120 -19.70 -15.51 -9.39
N GLY A 121 -18.76 -14.83 -8.74
CA GLY A 121 -17.79 -15.45 -7.84
C GLY A 121 -18.41 -15.79 -6.48
N GLN A 122 -18.54 -17.09 -6.16
CA GLN A 122 -18.86 -17.56 -4.82
C GLN A 122 -17.56 -17.65 -3.99
N ILE A 123 -17.47 -16.84 -2.94
CA ILE A 123 -16.41 -16.87 -1.93
C ILE A 123 -17.15 -17.14 -0.62
N GLU A 124 -16.75 -18.20 0.08
CA GLU A 124 -17.42 -18.63 1.31
C GLU A 124 -17.13 -17.63 2.44
N ASP A 125 -18.06 -17.43 3.37
CA ASP A 125 -17.81 -16.53 4.50
C ASP A 125 -16.79 -17.17 5.47
N GLY A 126 -15.73 -16.42 5.80
CA GLY A 126 -14.68 -16.85 6.73
C GLY A 126 -13.33 -17.18 6.07
N ILE A 127 -12.39 -17.65 6.89
CA ILE A 127 -11.07 -18.10 6.44
C ILE A 127 -11.20 -19.55 5.97
N VAL A 128 -11.67 -19.74 4.74
CA VAL A 128 -11.82 -21.06 4.11
C VAL A 128 -10.81 -21.20 2.97
N LEU A 129 -10.25 -22.41 2.82
CA LEU A 129 -9.20 -22.71 1.83
C LEU A 129 -9.63 -22.40 0.39
N THR A 130 -10.91 -22.57 0.08
CA THR A 130 -11.56 -22.20 -1.20
C THR A 130 -11.30 -20.74 -1.58
N ASN A 131 -11.29 -19.83 -0.60
CA ASN A 131 -11.04 -18.40 -0.79
C ASN A 131 -9.56 -18.08 -1.03
N LEU A 132 -8.66 -18.92 -0.50
CA LEU A 132 -7.20 -18.80 -0.66
C LEU A 132 -6.73 -19.36 -2.01
N PHE A 133 -7.31 -20.48 -2.46
CA PHE A 133 -6.94 -21.14 -3.72
C PHE A 133 -7.66 -20.58 -4.97
N GLY A 134 -8.71 -19.77 -4.81
CA GLY A 134 -9.36 -19.07 -5.91
C GLY A 134 -8.45 -18.12 -6.70
N LEU A 135 -7.28 -17.77 -6.15
CA LEU A 135 -6.21 -16.99 -6.82
C LEU A 135 -5.36 -17.81 -7.81
N GLN A 136 -5.52 -19.14 -7.91
CA GLN A 136 -4.70 -19.99 -8.79
C GLN A 136 -5.32 -20.34 -10.15
N ARG A 137 -6.51 -19.83 -10.53
CA ARG A 137 -7.05 -20.04 -11.88
C ARG A 137 -6.84 -18.83 -12.78
N SER A 138 -5.62 -18.69 -13.27
CA SER A 138 -5.40 -18.39 -14.68
C SER A 138 -4.80 -19.64 -15.34
N PRO A 139 -5.60 -20.53 -15.95
CA PRO A 139 -5.12 -21.23 -17.11
C PRO A 139 -5.27 -20.28 -18.29
N SER A 140 -4.12 -19.81 -18.76
CA SER A 140 -3.96 -19.28 -20.10
C SER A 140 -4.79 -20.09 -21.10
N SER A 141 -5.46 -19.36 -21.97
CA SER A 141 -5.92 -19.78 -23.30
C SER A 141 -5.05 -20.90 -23.89
N CYS A 142 -5.67 -22.06 -24.10
CA CYS A 142 -5.32 -23.07 -25.10
C CYS A 142 -6.53 -23.99 -25.31
N LEU A 143 -7.47 -23.52 -26.15
CA LEU A 143 -8.07 -24.22 -27.30
C LEU A 143 -9.11 -23.30 -27.94
#